data_AF-A0A960RYU6-F1
#
_entry.id   AF-A0A960RYU6-F1
#
_cell.length_a   1.000
_cell.length_b   1.000
_cell.length_c   1.000
_cell.angle_alpha   90.00
_cell.angle_beta   90.00
_cell.angle_gamma   90.00
#
_symmetry.space_group_name_H-M   'P 1'
#
loop_
_entity.id
_entity.type
_entity.pdbx_description
1 polymer ?
#
loop_
_entity_poly.entity_id
_entity_poly.type
_entity_poly.pdbx_seq_one_letter_code
_entity_poly.pdbx_strand_id
1 'polypeptide(L)'
;MKYILPLIALFLSGCCTGFFDAENEFEILQPTMEPRIDAEEFSRTVIRFSTYLKREKGLQLEDSRLYYTDCAERLRLVYSTQKIIDLCAARELLVDVVEGFLEELNSNSITRSDLCDNYFTADNLEVYINFESYYTEYVDPFMVAWIVMDQGLATYYMGTLKQWYYDRWHNRVEPYYKSLQFVEAQREADMIYPPPLPEHLRNESRGPINIETGPPRNGQPRFPSVGSSTSPQAVPVSR
;
A
#
# COMPACT_ATOMS: atom_id res chain seq x y z
N MET A 1 -0.66 -52.34 40.36
CA MET A 1 -0.12 -51.71 39.13
C MET A 1 -0.71 -50.31 39.04
N LYS A 2 0.16 -49.29 38.98
CA LYS A 2 -0.13 -47.85 39.07
C LYS A 2 0.10 -47.23 37.69
N TYR A 3 -0.89 -46.57 37.08
CA TYR A 3 -0.73 -45.50 36.07
C TYR A 3 -2.05 -44.69 36.12
N ILE A 4 -2.13 -43.56 36.82
CA ILE A 4 -1.63 -42.19 36.52
C ILE A 4 -2.47 -41.51 35.42
N LEU A 5 -3.39 -40.65 35.86
CA LEU A 5 -3.95 -39.52 35.10
C LEU A 5 -2.85 -38.51 34.74
N PRO A 6 -2.99 -37.84 33.60
CA PRO A 6 -2.77 -36.39 33.54
C PRO A 6 -4.04 -35.73 32.94
N LEU A 7 -4.79 -34.95 33.70
CA LEU A 7 -4.53 -33.54 34.07
C LEU A 7 -4.45 -32.64 32.83
N ILE A 8 -5.62 -32.08 32.54
CA ILE A 8 -5.92 -31.01 31.59
C ILE A 8 -5.12 -29.77 32.01
N ALA A 9 -4.22 -29.30 31.15
CA ALA A 9 -3.64 -27.97 31.25
C ALA A 9 -4.33 -27.06 30.22
N LEU A 10 -5.32 -26.31 30.71
CA LEU A 10 -5.87 -25.14 30.06
C LEU A 10 -4.79 -24.04 30.02
N PHE A 11 -4.26 -23.73 28.85
CA PHE A 11 -3.56 -22.46 28.63
C PHE A 11 -4.60 -21.41 28.22
N LEU A 12 -5.20 -20.79 29.23
CA LEU A 12 -5.89 -19.51 29.15
C LEU A 12 -4.91 -18.39 29.53
N SER A 13 -4.98 -17.27 28.81
CA SER A 13 -4.36 -15.96 29.09
C SER A 13 -2.81 -15.93 29.08
N GLY A 14 -2.13 -15.09 28.30
CA GLY A 14 -2.37 -13.66 28.14
C GLY A 14 -1.78 -12.90 29.32
N CYS A 15 -0.47 -12.60 29.27
CA CYS A 15 0.17 -11.48 29.99
C CYS A 15 1.63 -11.33 29.56
N CYS A 16 2.00 -10.09 29.24
CA CYS A 16 3.35 -9.60 29.04
C CYS A 16 4.27 -10.09 30.16
N THR A 17 5.26 -10.90 29.84
CA THR A 17 6.39 -11.19 30.72
C THR A 17 7.65 -10.82 29.96
N GLY A 18 8.22 -9.67 30.34
CA GLY A 18 9.58 -9.32 29.99
C GLY A 18 10.51 -10.37 30.58
N PHE A 19 11.25 -11.03 29.72
CA PHE A 19 12.39 -11.84 30.12
C PHE A 19 13.55 -10.88 30.36
N PHE A 20 13.75 -10.52 31.63
CA PHE A 20 15.00 -9.96 32.13
C PHE A 20 15.98 -11.13 32.24
N ASP A 21 16.85 -11.32 31.25
CA ASP A 21 18.10 -12.03 31.48
C ASP A 21 19.13 -11.00 31.96
N ALA A 22 19.47 -11.14 33.24
CA ALA A 22 20.59 -10.47 33.86
C ALA A 22 21.89 -11.25 33.58
N GLU A 23 22.98 -10.48 33.53
CA GLU A 23 24.37 -10.91 33.63
C GLU A 23 25.01 -11.45 32.34
N ASN A 24 25.51 -10.51 31.54
CA ASN A 24 26.86 -10.65 31.02
C ASN A 24 27.59 -9.31 31.18
N GLU A 25 28.27 -9.15 32.31
CA GLU A 25 29.30 -8.12 32.50
C GLU A 25 30.48 -8.43 31.56
N PHE A 26 30.34 -8.01 30.31
CA PHE A 26 31.47 -7.78 29.45
C PHE A 26 31.55 -6.28 29.24
N GLU A 27 32.27 -5.62 30.15
CA GLU A 27 32.66 -4.22 30.05
C GLU A 27 33.65 -4.10 28.88
N ILE A 28 33.12 -4.17 27.67
CA ILE A 28 33.82 -3.70 26.48
C ILE A 28 33.94 -2.21 26.70
N LEU A 29 35.17 -1.74 26.92
CA LEU A 29 35.59 -0.39 26.55
C LEU A 29 35.21 -0.20 25.07
N GLN A 30 33.94 0.10 24.82
CA GLN A 30 33.51 0.59 23.52
C GLN A 30 34.19 1.94 23.42
N PRO A 31 35.09 2.17 22.44
CA PRO A 31 35.39 3.54 22.10
C PRO A 31 34.03 4.20 21.90
N THR A 32 33.76 5.28 22.63
CA THR A 32 32.65 6.18 22.35
C THR A 32 32.93 6.77 20.97
N MET A 33 32.72 5.97 19.92
CA MET A 33 32.57 6.47 18.58
C MET A 33 31.26 7.21 18.64
N GLU A 34 31.35 8.53 18.83
CA GLU A 34 30.23 9.38 18.49
C GLU A 34 29.77 8.96 17.09
N PRO A 35 28.48 8.60 16.92
CA PRO A 35 28.00 8.22 15.60
C PRO A 35 28.28 9.40 14.67
N ARG A 36 29.08 9.17 13.62
CA ARG A 36 29.36 10.17 12.59
C ARG A 36 28.10 10.63 11.85
N ILE A 37 27.02 9.88 11.99
CA ILE A 37 25.75 10.07 11.29
C ILE A 37 24.71 10.55 12.29
N ASP A 38 23.99 11.61 11.92
CA ASP A 38 22.87 12.13 12.67
C ASP A 38 21.63 11.23 12.48
N ALA A 39 21.63 10.11 13.22
CA ALA A 39 20.53 9.16 13.21
C ALA A 39 19.19 9.77 13.65
N GLU A 40 19.22 10.88 14.41
CA GLU A 40 18.01 11.59 14.84
C GLU A 40 17.35 12.28 13.65
N GLU A 41 18.11 12.99 12.81
CA GLU A 41 17.56 13.64 11.62
C GLU A 41 17.04 12.63 10.59
N PHE A 42 17.72 11.50 10.38
CA PHE A 42 17.19 10.42 9.53
C PHE A 42 15.85 9.90 10.06
N SER A 43 15.79 9.57 11.35
CA SER A 43 14.57 9.08 11.99
C SER A 43 13.44 10.09 11.90
N ARG A 44 13.75 11.38 12.10
CA ARG A 44 12.78 12.47 12.03
C ARG A 44 12.22 12.64 10.62
N THR A 45 13.07 12.63 9.60
CA THR A 45 12.66 12.68 8.18
C THR A 45 11.76 11.50 7.83
N VAL A 46 12.16 10.28 8.23
CA VAL A 46 11.37 9.06 8.00
C VAL A 46 10.00 9.12 8.66
N ILE A 47 9.93 9.51 9.94
CA ILE A 47 8.66 9.59 10.67
C ILE A 47 7.75 10.68 10.09
N ARG A 48 8.30 11.85 9.76
CA ARG A 48 7.53 12.97 9.18
C ARG A 48 6.90 12.58 7.86
N PHE A 49 7.71 12.10 6.91
CA PHE A 49 7.20 11.75 5.59
C PHE A 49 6.29 10.51 5.64
N SER A 50 6.59 9.52 6.49
CA SER A 50 5.69 8.37 6.70
C SER A 50 4.34 8.78 7.28
N THR A 51 4.30 9.81 8.14
CA THR A 51 3.03 10.35 8.66
C THR A 51 2.20 11.00 7.55
N TYR A 52 2.84 11.66 6.59
CA TYR A 52 2.19 12.16 5.38
C TYR A 52 1.65 11.00 4.52
N LEU A 53 2.47 10.00 4.22
CA LEU A 53 2.06 8.81 3.45
C LEU A 53 0.90 8.05 4.11
N LYS A 54 0.86 7.99 5.44
CA LYS A 54 -0.26 7.40 6.18
C LYS A 54 -1.58 8.14 5.92
N ARG A 55 -1.55 9.47 5.89
CA ARG A 55 -2.75 10.31 5.70
C ARG A 55 -3.22 10.29 4.26
N GLU A 56 -2.30 10.51 3.31
CA GLU A 56 -2.64 10.67 1.89
C GLU A 56 -2.80 9.33 1.17
N LYS A 57 -1.91 8.38 1.47
CA LYS A 57 -1.81 7.11 0.74
C LYS A 57 -2.27 5.91 1.58
N GLY A 58 -2.58 6.08 2.87
CA GLY A 58 -3.01 4.98 3.73
C GLY A 58 -1.91 3.94 3.96
N LEU A 59 -0.65 4.36 3.92
CA LEU A 59 0.53 3.52 4.20
C LEU A 59 0.94 3.64 5.66
N GLN A 60 0.97 2.52 6.37
CA GLN A 60 1.45 2.44 7.75
C GLN A 60 2.92 2.01 7.75
N LEU A 61 3.79 2.80 8.37
CA LEU A 61 5.18 2.41 8.58
C LEU A 61 5.24 1.32 9.66
N GLU A 62 5.87 0.19 9.34
CA GLU A 62 6.07 -0.95 10.23
C GLU A 62 7.50 -0.97 10.80
N ASP A 63 8.50 -0.76 9.94
CA ASP A 63 9.92 -0.78 10.31
C ASP A 63 10.72 0.15 9.38
N SER A 64 11.82 0.68 9.89
CA SER A 64 12.81 1.42 9.10
C SER A 64 14.22 1.11 9.61
N ARG A 65 15.17 0.95 8.69
CA ARG A 65 16.57 0.64 9.04
C ARG A 65 17.53 1.39 8.15
N LEU A 66 18.48 2.08 8.78
CA LEU A 66 19.60 2.70 8.09
C LEU A 66 20.81 1.75 8.13
N TYR A 67 21.33 1.42 6.96
CA TYR A 67 22.61 0.73 6.81
C TYR A 67 23.70 1.77 6.63
N TYR A 68 24.71 1.69 7.48
CA TYR A 68 25.82 2.62 7.46
C TYR A 68 27.11 1.95 7.92
N THR A 69 28.22 2.48 7.42
CA THR A 69 29.58 2.20 7.90
C THR A 69 30.15 3.49 8.48
N ASP A 70 30.89 4.25 7.68
CA ASP A 70 31.35 5.62 7.99
C ASP A 70 30.38 6.70 7.49
N CYS A 71 29.48 6.31 6.59
CA CYS A 71 28.46 7.14 5.95
C CYS A 71 27.19 6.30 5.73
N ALA A 72 26.07 6.96 5.49
CA ALA A 72 24.80 6.32 5.16
C ALA A 72 24.83 5.74 3.74
N GLU A 73 24.65 4.42 3.63
CA GLU A 73 24.74 3.68 2.37
C GLU A 73 23.37 3.37 1.80
N ARG A 74 22.46 2.88 2.66
CA ARG A 74 21.15 2.40 2.25
C ARG A 74 20.10 2.60 3.32
N LEU A 75 18.89 2.99 2.93
CA LEU A 75 17.75 3.13 3.83
C LEU A 75 16.67 2.11 3.45
N ARG A 76 16.32 1.23 4.40
CA ARG A 76 15.19 0.31 4.28
C ARG A 76 13.95 0.88 4.93
N LEU A 77 12.84 0.76 4.23
CA LEU A 77 11.51 1.18 4.67
C LEU A 77 10.52 0.03 4.46
N VAL A 78 9.77 -0.31 5.50
CA VAL A 78 8.76 -1.36 5.46
C VAL A 78 7.40 -0.76 5.79
N TYR A 79 6.47 -0.86 4.84
CA TYR A 79 5.11 -0.38 4.95
C TYR A 79 4.08 -1.50 4.83
N SER A 80 2.91 -1.25 5.41
CA SER A 80 1.69 -2.04 5.22
C SER A 80 0.52 -1.15 4.79
N THR A 81 -0.45 -1.73 4.09
CA THR A 81 -1.73 -1.09 3.77
C THR A 81 -2.82 -2.13 3.55
N GLN A 82 -4.08 -1.74 3.74
CA GLN A 82 -5.25 -2.58 3.45
C GLN A 82 -5.87 -2.28 2.08
N LYS A 83 -5.28 -1.37 1.30
CA LYS A 83 -5.75 -1.05 -0.05
C LYS A 83 -5.64 -2.27 -0.96
N ILE A 84 -6.54 -2.37 -1.93
CA ILE A 84 -6.47 -3.33 -3.03
C ILE A 84 -6.26 -2.51 -4.28
N ILE A 85 -5.13 -2.71 -4.97
CA ILE A 85 -4.76 -1.91 -6.13
C ILE A 85 -4.20 -2.79 -7.24
N ASP A 86 -4.39 -2.35 -8.48
CA ASP A 86 -3.79 -2.96 -9.66
C ASP A 86 -2.31 -2.57 -9.82
N LEU A 87 -1.67 -3.12 -10.85
CA LEU A 87 -0.27 -2.86 -11.16
C LEU A 87 0.03 -1.38 -11.47
N CYS A 88 -0.88 -0.66 -12.13
CA CYS A 88 -0.66 0.74 -12.51
C CYS A 88 -0.68 1.64 -11.28
N ALA A 89 -1.69 1.50 -10.43
CA ALA A 89 -1.76 2.19 -9.16
C ALA A 89 -0.61 1.80 -8.21
N ALA A 90 -0.14 0.55 -8.26
CA ALA A 90 1.03 0.10 -7.49
C ALA A 90 2.33 0.76 -7.95
N ARG A 91 2.51 0.98 -9.27
CA ARG A 91 3.64 1.76 -9.79
C ARG A 91 3.61 3.19 -9.28
N GLU A 92 2.45 3.84 -9.37
CA GLU A 92 2.28 5.22 -8.88
C GLU A 92 2.60 5.32 -7.39
N LEU A 93 2.06 4.39 -6.59
CA LEU A 93 2.33 4.36 -5.16
C LEU A 93 3.83 4.20 -4.84
N LEU A 94 4.52 3.29 -5.53
CA LEU A 94 5.96 3.11 -5.34
C LEU A 94 6.73 4.37 -5.74
N VAL A 95 6.39 4.97 -6.90
CA VAL A 95 7.04 6.19 -7.37
C VAL A 95 6.85 7.34 -6.39
N ASP A 96 5.64 7.54 -5.86
CA ASP A 96 5.35 8.58 -4.86
C ASP A 96 6.14 8.39 -3.57
N VAL A 97 6.28 7.15 -3.11
CA VAL A 97 7.10 6.84 -1.93
C VAL A 97 8.57 7.15 -2.21
N VAL A 98 9.10 6.64 -3.31
CA VAL A 98 10.52 6.75 -3.64
C VAL A 98 10.91 8.20 -3.91
N GLU A 99 10.24 8.88 -4.83
CA GLU A 99 10.57 10.28 -5.18
C GLU A 99 10.39 11.21 -3.99
N GLY A 100 9.32 11.03 -3.20
CA GLY A 100 9.11 11.85 -2.01
C GLY A 100 10.19 11.64 -0.94
N PHE A 101 10.66 10.41 -0.73
CA PHE A 101 11.78 10.16 0.17
C PHE A 101 13.10 10.72 -0.36
N LEU A 102 13.37 10.59 -1.66
CA LEU A 102 14.55 11.18 -2.28
C LEU A 102 14.53 12.71 -2.15
N GLU A 103 13.38 13.36 -2.35
CA GLU A 103 13.22 14.80 -2.16
C GLU A 103 13.50 15.21 -0.71
N GLU A 104 12.88 14.55 0.27
CA GLU A 104 13.03 14.88 1.70
C GLU A 104 14.46 14.64 2.21
N LEU A 105 15.09 13.51 1.83
CA LEU A 105 16.44 13.16 2.30
C LEU A 105 17.52 14.03 1.65
N ASN A 106 17.36 14.37 0.37
CA ASN A 106 18.37 15.14 -0.36
C ASN A 106 18.23 16.66 -0.20
N SER A 107 17.05 17.15 0.20
CA SER A 107 16.83 18.58 0.50
C SER A 107 17.37 18.99 1.87
N ASN A 108 17.40 18.07 2.84
CA ASN A 108 17.94 18.33 4.16
C ASN A 108 19.48 18.27 4.14
N SER A 109 20.13 19.39 4.45
CA SER A 109 21.59 19.52 4.41
C SER A 109 22.32 18.60 5.39
N ILE A 110 21.70 18.27 6.53
CA ILE A 110 22.30 17.43 7.58
C ILE A 110 22.32 15.98 7.13
N THR A 111 21.17 15.44 6.72
CA THR A 111 21.12 14.07 6.16
C THR A 111 22.03 13.94 4.95
N ARG A 112 22.10 14.99 4.11
CA ARG A 112 22.93 15.01 2.91
C ARG A 112 24.43 14.94 3.19
N SER A 113 24.92 15.59 4.25
CA SER A 113 26.35 15.53 4.62
C SER A 113 26.79 14.16 5.09
N ASP A 114 25.84 13.34 5.55
CA ASP A 114 26.09 12.02 6.11
C ASP A 114 26.02 10.90 5.06
N LEU A 115 25.64 11.22 3.81
CA LEU A 115 25.56 10.27 2.69
C LEU A 115 26.92 10.05 2.06
N CYS A 116 27.21 8.80 1.64
CA CYS A 116 28.50 8.47 1.03
C CYS A 116 28.79 9.28 -0.24
N ASP A 117 27.78 9.51 -1.09
CA ASP A 117 27.91 10.25 -2.35
C ASP A 117 27.31 11.67 -2.29
N ASN A 118 27.00 12.19 -1.09
CA ASN A 118 26.25 13.44 -0.86
C ASN A 118 24.86 13.50 -1.51
N TYR A 119 24.35 12.39 -2.03
CA TYR A 119 23.00 12.30 -2.60
C TYR A 119 22.55 10.84 -2.59
N PHE A 120 21.29 10.61 -2.26
CA PHE A 120 20.64 9.30 -2.41
C PHE A 120 19.93 9.22 -3.74
N THR A 121 20.05 8.06 -4.37
CA THR A 121 19.29 7.68 -5.56
C THR A 121 18.34 6.54 -5.21
N ALA A 122 17.50 6.13 -6.15
CA ALA A 122 16.63 4.96 -5.97
C ALA A 122 17.41 3.68 -5.60
N ASP A 123 18.67 3.56 -6.01
CA ASP A 123 19.53 2.41 -5.69
C ASP A 123 19.91 2.34 -4.21
N ASN A 124 19.85 3.47 -3.49
CA ASN A 124 20.11 3.57 -2.06
C ASN A 124 18.86 3.33 -1.20
N LEU A 125 17.69 3.14 -1.81
CA LEU A 125 16.44 2.90 -1.11
C LEU A 125 16.01 1.43 -1.25
N GLU A 126 15.61 0.84 -0.14
CA GLU A 126 15.05 -0.51 -0.08
C GLU A 126 13.62 -0.43 0.47
N VAL A 127 12.62 -0.54 -0.40
CA VAL A 127 11.21 -0.28 -0.05
C VAL A 127 10.40 -1.56 -0.12
N TYR A 128 9.76 -1.92 0.99
CA TYR A 128 8.80 -3.02 1.07
C TYR A 128 7.41 -2.46 1.34
N ILE A 129 6.42 -2.79 0.51
CA ILE A 129 5.02 -2.41 0.73
C ILE A 129 4.17 -3.68 0.72
N ASN A 130 3.54 -3.97 1.85
CA ASN A 130 2.67 -5.10 2.05
C ASN A 130 1.20 -4.70 1.89
N PHE A 131 0.46 -5.36 0.99
CA PHE A 131 -0.99 -5.21 0.90
C PHE A 131 -1.66 -6.33 1.71
N GLU A 132 -2.06 -5.99 2.94
CA GLU A 132 -2.65 -6.92 3.92
C GLU A 132 -4.17 -7.02 3.77
N SER A 133 -4.65 -7.15 2.54
CA SER A 133 -6.07 -7.40 2.27
C SER A 133 -6.31 -8.89 2.10
N TYR A 134 -7.16 -9.45 2.96
CA TYR A 134 -7.67 -10.82 2.80
C TYR A 134 -8.46 -11.02 1.51
N TYR A 135 -8.95 -9.93 0.90
CA TYR A 135 -9.80 -9.99 -0.29
C TYR A 135 -9.03 -10.14 -1.60
N THR A 136 -7.71 -9.91 -1.61
CA THR A 136 -6.91 -9.98 -2.84
C THR A 136 -7.06 -11.33 -3.54
N GLU A 137 -7.15 -12.43 -2.77
CA GLU A 137 -7.39 -13.79 -3.29
C GLU A 137 -8.74 -13.96 -4.00
N TYR A 138 -9.78 -13.29 -3.48
CA TYR A 138 -11.17 -13.54 -3.88
C TYR A 138 -11.69 -12.58 -4.95
N VAL A 139 -11.03 -11.43 -5.13
CA VAL A 139 -11.49 -10.38 -6.04
C VAL A 139 -10.91 -10.58 -7.43
N ASP A 140 -9.59 -10.57 -7.56
CA ASP A 140 -8.91 -10.66 -8.86
C ASP A 140 -7.42 -11.05 -8.67
N PRO A 141 -6.94 -12.14 -9.31
CA PRO A 141 -5.54 -12.56 -9.23
C PRO A 141 -4.53 -11.56 -9.81
N PHE A 142 -4.97 -10.50 -10.49
CA PHE A 142 -4.12 -9.45 -11.04
C PHE A 142 -3.86 -8.27 -10.08
N MET A 143 -4.43 -8.30 -8.87
CA MET A 143 -4.18 -7.30 -7.84
C MET A 143 -2.82 -7.51 -7.16
N VAL A 144 -2.15 -6.43 -6.79
CA VAL A 144 -0.82 -6.48 -6.17
C VAL A 144 -0.92 -6.84 -4.69
N ALA A 145 -0.17 -7.85 -4.25
CA ALA A 145 -0.10 -8.31 -2.85
C ALA A 145 1.11 -7.78 -2.09
N TRP A 146 2.27 -7.62 -2.75
CA TRP A 146 3.40 -6.91 -2.18
C TRP A 146 4.26 -6.25 -3.26
N ILE A 147 4.98 -5.21 -2.87
CA ILE A 147 6.00 -4.53 -3.69
C ILE A 147 7.33 -4.62 -2.95
N VAL A 148 8.39 -4.91 -3.69
CA VAL A 148 9.76 -4.86 -3.20
C VAL A 148 10.57 -4.02 -4.17
N MET A 149 11.25 -2.99 -3.67
CA MET A 149 12.30 -2.28 -4.39
C MET A 149 13.62 -2.47 -3.67
N ASP A 150 14.64 -2.94 -4.37
CA ASP A 150 16.01 -3.04 -3.86
C ASP A 150 16.97 -2.83 -5.02
N GLN A 151 18.03 -2.05 -4.81
CA GLN A 151 19.07 -1.75 -5.82
C GLN A 151 18.48 -1.28 -7.16
N GLY A 152 17.48 -0.39 -7.12
CA GLY A 152 16.85 0.16 -8.31
C GLY A 152 15.99 -0.83 -9.11
N LEU A 153 15.72 -2.03 -8.58
CA LEU A 153 14.82 -3.00 -9.19
C LEU A 153 13.51 -3.06 -8.42
N ALA A 154 12.42 -2.75 -9.09
CA ALA A 154 11.05 -2.86 -8.57
C ALA A 154 10.47 -4.23 -8.95
N THR A 155 10.01 -4.97 -7.95
CA THR A 155 9.29 -6.23 -8.12
C THR A 155 7.90 -6.11 -7.54
N TYR A 156 6.91 -6.32 -8.39
CA TYR A 156 5.49 -6.35 -8.05
C TYR A 156 5.03 -7.79 -8.05
N TYR A 157 4.42 -8.23 -6.96
CA TYR A 157 3.91 -9.59 -6.87
C TYR A 157 2.41 -9.54 -6.76
N MET A 158 1.75 -10.18 -7.72
CA MET A 158 0.31 -10.27 -7.76
C MET A 158 -0.17 -11.38 -6.82
N GLY A 159 -1.24 -11.10 -6.10
CA GLY A 159 -1.71 -11.95 -5.01
C GLY A 159 -2.65 -13.06 -5.48
N THR A 160 -2.32 -14.29 -5.10
CA THR A 160 -3.35 -15.30 -4.79
C THR A 160 -3.27 -15.68 -3.31
N LEU A 161 -2.08 -15.96 -2.77
CA LEU A 161 -1.83 -16.20 -1.33
C LEU A 161 -0.37 -15.80 -1.09
N LYS A 162 -0.03 -14.94 -0.11
CA LYS A 162 1.36 -14.57 0.27
C LYS A 162 2.20 -15.83 0.62
N GLN A 163 2.55 -16.61 -0.37
CA GLN A 163 3.20 -17.90 -0.29
C GLN A 163 4.19 -17.92 -1.43
N TRP A 164 5.46 -17.74 -1.07
CA TRP A 164 6.62 -17.67 -1.95
C TRP A 164 6.71 -18.78 -3.02
N TYR A 165 6.01 -19.90 -2.84
CA TYR A 165 5.94 -20.99 -3.82
C TYR A 165 4.90 -20.75 -4.93
N TYR A 166 3.75 -20.14 -4.62
CA TYR A 166 2.67 -19.87 -5.59
C TYR A 166 2.89 -18.55 -6.35
N ASP A 167 3.53 -17.57 -5.73
CA ASP A 167 3.68 -16.20 -6.26
C ASP A 167 4.71 -16.06 -7.40
N ARG A 168 5.44 -17.13 -7.76
CA ARG A 168 6.53 -17.06 -8.77
C ARG A 168 6.05 -16.79 -10.20
N TRP A 169 4.81 -17.11 -10.51
CA TRP A 169 4.29 -17.04 -11.88
C TRP A 169 3.57 -15.73 -12.19
N HIS A 170 3.27 -14.93 -11.16
CA HIS A 170 2.53 -13.67 -11.30
C HIS A 170 3.32 -12.49 -10.71
N ASN A 171 4.62 -12.45 -10.99
CA ASN A 171 5.46 -11.32 -10.64
C ASN A 171 5.85 -10.50 -11.87
N ARG A 172 6.00 -9.20 -11.66
CA ARG A 172 6.57 -8.27 -12.63
C ARG A 172 7.84 -7.71 -12.01
N VAL A 173 8.98 -7.94 -12.65
CA VAL A 173 10.26 -7.33 -12.30
C VAL A 173 10.58 -6.30 -13.36
N GLU A 174 10.89 -5.08 -12.95
CA GLU A 174 11.37 -4.03 -13.85
C GLU A 174 12.30 -3.06 -13.11
N PRO A 175 13.22 -2.39 -13.82
CA PRO A 175 13.98 -1.30 -13.24
C PRO A 175 13.07 -0.17 -12.77
N TYR A 176 13.41 0.48 -11.67
CA TYR A 176 12.64 1.57 -11.08
C TYR A 176 12.35 2.70 -12.09
N TYR A 177 13.35 3.07 -12.91
CA TYR A 177 13.17 4.11 -13.92
C TYR A 177 12.07 3.78 -14.95
N LYS A 178 11.74 2.49 -15.15
CA LYS A 178 10.61 2.09 -15.99
C LYS A 178 9.28 2.36 -15.31
N SER A 179 9.16 2.06 -14.02
CA SER A 179 7.99 2.43 -13.23
C SER A 179 7.77 3.94 -13.25
N LEU A 180 8.83 4.73 -13.08
CA LEU A 180 8.78 6.20 -13.18
C LEU A 180 8.26 6.66 -14.55
N GLN A 181 8.82 6.15 -15.66
CA GLN A 181 8.36 6.48 -17.01
C GLN A 181 6.88 6.18 -17.24
N PHE A 182 6.38 5.04 -16.73
CA PHE A 182 4.97 4.70 -16.82
C PHE A 182 4.08 5.68 -16.06
N VAL A 183 4.49 6.06 -14.85
CA VAL A 183 3.73 6.99 -14.01
C VAL A 183 3.72 8.39 -14.60
N GLU A 184 4.85 8.87 -15.13
CA GLU A 184 4.92 10.15 -15.84
C GLU A 184 4.01 10.18 -17.07
N ALA A 185 4.07 9.15 -17.90
CA ALA A 185 3.22 9.03 -19.08
C ALA A 185 1.72 8.95 -18.71
N GLN A 186 1.38 8.25 -17.62
CA GLN A 186 0.01 8.18 -17.12
C GLN A 186 -0.47 9.54 -16.61
N ARG A 187 0.35 10.26 -15.84
CA ARG A 187 0.03 11.61 -15.36
C ARG A 187 -0.16 12.60 -16.52
N GLU A 188 0.67 12.50 -17.55
CA GLU A 188 0.50 13.28 -18.77
C GLU A 188 -0.83 12.97 -19.47
N ALA A 189 -1.15 11.69 -19.60
CA ALA A 189 -2.42 11.26 -20.18
C ALA A 189 -3.62 11.75 -19.36
N ASP A 190 -3.56 11.71 -18.02
CA ASP A 190 -4.63 12.17 -17.13
C ASP A 190 -4.81 13.69 -17.17
N MET A 191 -3.77 14.47 -17.47
CA MET A 191 -3.91 15.92 -17.71
C MET A 191 -4.70 16.21 -19.00
N ILE A 192 -4.52 15.39 -20.04
CA ILE A 192 -5.21 15.55 -21.33
C ILE A 192 -6.62 14.95 -21.27
N TYR A 193 -6.75 13.81 -20.60
CA TYR A 193 -7.96 13.01 -20.48
C TYR A 193 -8.28 12.78 -19.00
N PRO A 194 -8.80 13.80 -18.30
CA PRO A 194 -9.03 13.71 -16.86
C PRO A 194 -9.99 12.57 -16.53
N PRO A 195 -9.76 11.86 -15.42
CA PRO A 195 -10.64 10.79 -15.00
C PRO A 195 -12.06 11.32 -14.79
N PRO A 196 -13.09 10.52 -15.07
CA PRO A 196 -14.47 10.93 -14.87
C PRO A 196 -14.67 11.34 -13.41
N LEU A 197 -15.33 12.49 -13.21
CA LEU A 197 -15.66 12.98 -11.86
C LEU A 197 -16.31 11.87 -11.02
N PRO A 198 -15.89 11.70 -9.75
CA PRO A 198 -16.52 10.77 -8.83
C PRO A 198 -18.03 10.93 -8.82
N GLU A 199 -18.77 9.82 -8.78
CA GLU A 199 -20.23 9.81 -8.94
C GLU A 199 -20.96 10.69 -7.90
N HIS A 200 -20.39 10.82 -6.70
CA HIS A 200 -20.90 11.71 -5.66
C HIS A 200 -20.78 13.20 -6.03
N LEU A 201 -19.69 13.63 -6.68
CA LEU A 201 -19.54 15.00 -7.20
C LEU A 201 -20.34 15.22 -8.48
N ARG A 202 -20.54 14.16 -9.27
CA ARG A 202 -21.37 14.20 -10.47
C ARG A 202 -22.84 14.49 -10.13
N ASN A 203 -23.33 13.98 -9.00
CA ASN A 203 -24.69 14.21 -8.52
C ASN A 203 -24.90 15.62 -7.94
N GLU A 204 -23.85 16.28 -7.42
CA GLU A 204 -23.92 17.68 -6.97
C GLU A 204 -23.91 18.68 -8.13
N SER A 205 -23.25 18.34 -9.25
CA SER A 205 -23.22 19.17 -10.47
C SER A 205 -24.53 19.16 -11.26
N ARG A 206 -25.39 18.16 -11.02
CA ARG A 206 -26.79 18.20 -11.46
C ARG A 206 -27.56 19.04 -10.45
N GLY A 207 -27.58 20.36 -10.65
CA GLY A 207 -28.44 21.26 -9.89
C GLY A 207 -29.88 20.75 -9.81
N PRO A 208 -30.68 21.21 -8.84
CA PRO A 208 -32.04 20.71 -8.65
C PRO A 208 -32.77 20.75 -9.99
N ILE A 209 -33.24 19.59 -10.44
CA ILE A 209 -34.17 19.51 -11.55
C ILE A 209 -35.37 20.30 -11.08
N ASN A 210 -35.47 21.55 -11.52
CA ASN A 210 -36.70 22.31 -11.46
C ASN A 210 -37.68 21.49 -12.30
N ILE A 211 -38.45 20.64 -11.62
CA ILE A 211 -39.69 20.13 -12.16
C ILE A 211 -40.54 21.39 -12.32
N GLU A 212 -40.44 22.02 -13.49
CA GLU A 212 -41.43 22.99 -13.91
C GLU A 212 -42.78 22.29 -13.73
N THR A 213 -43.49 22.73 -12.71
CA THR A 213 -44.90 22.41 -12.50
C THR A 213 -45.63 22.95 -13.72
N GLY A 214 -45.75 22.12 -14.75
CA GLY A 214 -46.63 22.38 -15.87
C GLY A 214 -48.05 22.65 -15.32
N PRO A 215 -48.80 23.55 -15.97
CA PRO A 215 -50.12 23.92 -15.48
C PRO A 215 -51.04 22.69 -15.37
N PRO A 216 -51.98 22.69 -14.42
CA PRO A 216 -52.84 21.54 -14.15
C PRO A 216 -53.61 21.16 -15.43
N ARG A 217 -53.31 19.97 -15.97
CA ARG A 217 -54.15 19.33 -17.00
C ARG A 217 -55.44 18.85 -16.35
N ASN A 218 -56.42 19.75 -16.30
CA ASN A 218 -57.81 19.39 -16.12
C ASN A 218 -58.31 18.63 -17.35
N GLY A 219 -58.93 17.47 -17.12
CA GLY A 219 -59.84 16.83 -18.08
C GLY A 219 -59.25 15.73 -18.97
N GLN A 220 -59.16 14.52 -18.39
CA GLN A 220 -59.53 13.19 -18.95
C GLN A 220 -59.78 13.02 -20.48
N PRO A 221 -59.42 11.86 -21.07
CA PRO A 221 -60.23 10.65 -20.84
C PRO A 221 -59.45 9.36 -20.49
N ARG A 222 -60.15 8.55 -19.71
CA ARG A 222 -59.82 7.17 -19.34
C ARG A 222 -59.62 6.31 -20.59
N PHE A 223 -58.56 5.53 -20.61
CA PHE A 223 -58.47 4.31 -21.42
C PHE A 223 -58.39 3.08 -20.52
N PRO A 224 -58.97 1.96 -20.95
CA PRO A 224 -59.25 0.81 -20.11
C PRO A 224 -57.98 0.02 -19.78
N SER A 225 -57.98 -0.53 -18.57
CA SER A 225 -57.05 -1.55 -18.09
C SER A 225 -57.06 -2.76 -19.02
N VAL A 226 -55.95 -2.99 -19.74
CA VAL A 226 -55.66 -4.27 -20.37
C VAL A 226 -54.82 -5.07 -19.38
N GLY A 227 -55.44 -6.11 -18.82
CA GLY A 227 -54.76 -7.18 -18.10
C GLY A 227 -54.18 -8.22 -19.06
N SER A 228 -53.65 -9.29 -18.44
CA SER A 228 -52.95 -10.47 -19.00
C SER A 228 -51.45 -10.24 -19.24
N SER A 229 -50.53 -10.79 -18.44
CA SER A 229 -50.29 -12.18 -18.03
C SER A 229 -49.89 -13.09 -19.20
N THR A 230 -48.60 -13.19 -19.46
CA THR A 230 -48.01 -14.38 -20.08
C THR A 230 -46.56 -14.53 -19.62
N SER A 231 -46.34 -15.60 -18.84
CA SER A 231 -45.05 -16.11 -18.42
C SER A 231 -44.20 -16.59 -19.61
N PRO A 232 -42.87 -16.50 -19.57
CA PRO A 232 -42.01 -17.18 -20.54
C PRO A 232 -41.95 -18.68 -20.25
N GLN A 233 -42.25 -19.50 -21.25
CA GLN A 233 -41.97 -20.94 -21.24
C GLN A 233 -40.47 -21.18 -21.40
N ALA A 234 -39.94 -22.06 -20.55
CA ALA A 234 -38.58 -22.59 -20.62
C ALA A 234 -38.43 -23.56 -21.80
N VAL A 235 -37.36 -23.40 -22.58
CA VAL A 235 -36.94 -24.32 -23.63
C VAL A 235 -36.01 -25.37 -23.01
N PRO A 236 -36.21 -26.68 -23.24
CA PRO A 236 -35.30 -27.71 -22.77
C PRO A 236 -34.05 -27.81 -23.66
N VAL A 237 -32.88 -27.83 -23.02
CA VAL A 237 -31.59 -28.17 -23.63
C VAL A 237 -31.54 -29.69 -23.82
N SER A 238 -31.30 -30.11 -25.06
CA SER A 238 -31.04 -31.52 -25.41
C SER A 238 -29.56 -31.83 -25.15
N ARG A 239 -29.30 -32.99 -24.55
CA ARG A 239 -27.95 -33.57 -24.37
C ARG A 239 -27.39 -34.10 -25.68
#